data_AF-A0A2J6TVB1-F1
#
_entry.id   AF-A0A2J6TVB1-F1
#
_cell.length_a   1.000
_cell.length_b   1.000
_cell.length_c   1.000
_cell.angle_alpha   90.00
_cell.angle_beta   90.00
_cell.angle_gamma   90.00
#
_symmetry.space_group_name_H-M   'P 1'
#
loop_
_entity.id
_entity.type
_entity.pdbx_description
1 polymer ?
#
loop_
_entity_poly.entity_id
_entity_poly.type
_entity_poly.pdbx_seq_one_letter_code
_entity_poly.pdbx_strand_id
1 'polypeptide(L)'
;MHFQSLVVSLLLATSVAAKGNEIESTKTVSESGQCKEMVKLNKLVELASNTTKLDAITKNNATKIAEIQAKASTASTTLKTLESNSTLMSACAVIDAQAAENDQCQETFALQRFVRFAANSTAVATATKNNATKIAKIQSEASKASTKLQTLTSNSTLQSACPAVMQKDECKMMNKLQKFVDVANNQTKLDMVAKGNTTKEAGIKAKAAKAQTKLTAMTSNATFMAACTAIEGEKTTAENGISSTNLKSAASMLKDAGAGAIGLSTILVVVVGMFAL
;
A
#
# COMPACT_ATOMS: atom_id res chain seq x y z
N MET A 1 -28.83 -46.03 -13.12
CA MET A 1 -28.60 -45.10 -14.24
C MET A 1 -29.89 -44.36 -14.54
N HIS A 2 -29.88 -43.04 -14.34
CA HIS A 2 -30.86 -41.99 -14.70
C HIS A 2 -31.06 -41.07 -13.49
N PHE A 3 -30.70 -39.81 -13.62
CA PHE A 3 -31.68 -38.74 -13.80
C PHE A 3 -30.99 -37.51 -14.38
N GLN A 4 -31.53 -37.04 -15.51
CA GLN A 4 -31.29 -35.72 -16.05
C GLN A 4 -31.87 -34.67 -15.11
N SER A 5 -31.22 -33.52 -14.99
CA SER A 5 -31.94 -32.24 -14.95
C SER A 5 -31.01 -31.08 -15.31
N LEU A 6 -31.21 -30.58 -16.52
CA LEU A 6 -30.89 -29.23 -16.98
C LEU A 6 -31.64 -28.21 -16.11
N VAL A 7 -30.96 -27.20 -15.58
CA VAL A 7 -31.44 -25.80 -15.61
C VAL A 7 -30.24 -24.87 -15.67
N VAL A 8 -29.92 -24.41 -16.88
CA VAL A 8 -29.10 -23.22 -17.13
C VAL A 8 -30.02 -22.02 -16.92
N SER A 9 -29.95 -21.38 -15.74
CA SER A 9 -30.64 -20.11 -15.49
C SER A 9 -29.76 -18.96 -15.97
N LEU A 10 -29.87 -18.67 -17.26
CA LEU A 10 -29.42 -17.44 -17.88
C LEU A 10 -30.39 -16.32 -17.47
N LEU A 11 -30.11 -15.61 -16.38
CA LEU A 11 -30.86 -14.43 -15.99
C LEU A 11 -30.41 -13.23 -16.85
N LEU A 12 -31.25 -12.92 -17.82
CA LEU A 12 -31.22 -11.72 -18.65
C LEU A 12 -31.39 -10.48 -17.76
N ALA A 13 -30.37 -9.62 -17.76
CA ALA A 13 -30.44 -8.29 -17.15
C ALA A 13 -31.42 -7.41 -17.94
N THR A 14 -32.50 -6.98 -17.29
CA THR A 14 -33.42 -5.97 -17.81
C THR A 14 -32.76 -4.60 -17.76
N SER A 15 -32.32 -4.07 -18.90
CA SER A 15 -31.95 -2.67 -19.04
C SER A 15 -33.22 -1.82 -19.08
N VAL A 16 -33.58 -1.19 -17.95
CA VAL A 16 -34.54 -0.09 -17.94
C VAL A 16 -33.80 1.18 -18.37
N ALA A 17 -33.93 1.53 -19.65
CA ALA A 17 -33.56 2.85 -20.13
C ALA A 17 -34.64 3.86 -19.72
N ALA A 18 -34.49 4.48 -18.55
CA ALA A 18 -35.26 5.66 -18.18
C ALA A 18 -34.47 6.91 -18.62
N LYS A 19 -35.00 7.59 -19.63
CA LYS A 19 -34.50 8.83 -20.22
C LYS A 19 -35.09 10.02 -19.45
N GLY A 20 -34.21 10.89 -18.94
CA GLY A 20 -34.51 12.27 -18.56
C GLY A 20 -34.91 12.52 -17.10
N ASN A 21 -33.97 12.99 -16.28
CA ASN A 21 -33.92 14.36 -15.77
C ASN A 21 -32.71 14.53 -14.84
N GLU A 22 -32.20 15.76 -14.76
CA GLU A 22 -31.05 16.20 -13.98
C GLU A 22 -31.05 15.64 -12.54
N ILE A 23 -30.08 14.77 -12.22
CA ILE A 23 -29.75 14.42 -10.84
C ILE A 23 -28.23 14.49 -10.67
N GLU A 24 -27.85 15.45 -9.83
CA GLU A 24 -26.63 15.57 -9.05
C GLU A 24 -25.82 14.25 -8.99
N SER A 25 -24.58 14.31 -9.51
CA SER A 25 -23.66 13.16 -9.59
C SER A 25 -23.32 12.63 -8.19
N THR A 26 -24.20 11.80 -7.65
CA THR A 26 -23.91 10.94 -6.51
C THR A 26 -22.92 9.91 -7.03
N LYS A 27 -21.64 10.12 -6.75
CA LYS A 27 -20.56 9.23 -7.13
C LYS A 27 -20.88 7.84 -6.56
N THR A 28 -21.39 6.94 -7.38
CA THR A 28 -21.64 5.56 -6.99
C THR A 28 -20.32 4.95 -6.54
N VAL A 29 -20.20 4.72 -5.24
CA VAL A 29 -19.05 4.04 -4.67
C VAL A 29 -19.10 2.60 -5.20
N SER A 30 -18.07 2.18 -5.94
CA SER A 30 -17.99 0.79 -6.40
C SER A 30 -18.02 -0.17 -5.21
N GLU A 31 -18.41 -1.43 -5.43
CA GLU A 31 -18.41 -2.46 -4.37
C GLU A 31 -17.04 -2.54 -3.66
N SER A 32 -15.94 -2.42 -4.42
CA SER A 32 -14.59 -2.32 -3.86
C SER A 32 -14.38 -1.09 -2.96
N GLY A 33 -14.98 0.04 -3.31
CA GLY A 33 -14.99 1.25 -2.49
C GLY A 33 -15.74 1.06 -1.18
N GLN A 34 -16.90 0.40 -1.22
CA GLN A 34 -17.71 0.08 -0.04
C GLN A 34 -16.98 -0.90 0.89
N CYS A 35 -16.35 -1.94 0.35
CA CYS A 35 -15.54 -2.87 1.14
C CYS A 35 -14.35 -2.17 1.82
N LYS A 36 -13.65 -1.28 1.09
CA LYS A 36 -12.57 -0.47 1.69
C LYS A 36 -13.07 0.46 2.79
N GLU A 37 -14.29 0.99 2.64
CA GLU A 37 -14.93 1.79 3.68
C GLU A 37 -15.23 0.94 4.91
N MET A 38 -15.81 -0.25 4.74
CA MET A 38 -16.05 -1.19 5.84
C MET A 38 -14.75 -1.51 6.60
N VAL A 39 -13.67 -1.85 5.91
CA VAL A 39 -12.38 -2.13 6.55
C VAL A 39 -11.86 -0.93 7.36
N LYS A 40 -12.02 0.30 6.84
CA LYS A 40 -11.60 1.52 7.56
C LYS A 40 -12.45 1.76 8.81
N LEU A 41 -13.77 1.60 8.69
CA LEU A 41 -14.68 1.76 9.81
C LEU A 41 -14.40 0.69 10.88
N ASN A 42 -14.16 -0.56 10.47
CA ASN A 42 -13.86 -1.65 11.39
C ASN A 42 -12.55 -1.39 12.16
N LYS A 43 -11.48 -0.95 11.45
CA LYS A 43 -10.21 -0.55 12.10
C LYS A 43 -10.38 0.61 13.09
N LEU A 44 -11.27 1.55 12.80
CA LEU A 44 -11.56 2.66 13.73
C LEU A 44 -12.28 2.18 14.98
N VAL A 45 -13.24 1.27 14.84
CA VAL A 45 -13.95 0.65 15.96
C VAL A 45 -13.00 -0.20 16.82
N GLU A 46 -12.18 -1.04 16.18
CA GLU A 46 -11.15 -1.83 16.87
C GLU A 46 -10.17 -0.93 17.63
N LEU A 47 -9.68 0.14 16.99
CA LEU A 47 -8.77 1.08 17.64
C LEU A 47 -9.43 1.74 18.86
N ALA A 48 -10.68 2.20 18.74
CA ALA A 48 -11.40 2.84 19.83
C ALA A 48 -11.67 1.89 21.02
N SER A 49 -11.84 0.60 20.74
CA SER A 49 -12.02 -0.45 21.75
C SER A 49 -10.71 -0.88 22.43
N ASN A 50 -9.56 -0.66 21.79
CA ASN A 50 -8.25 -0.98 22.36
C ASN A 50 -7.70 0.22 23.15
N THR A 51 -8.08 0.31 24.43
CA THR A 51 -7.71 1.43 25.32
C THR A 51 -6.20 1.68 25.34
N THR A 52 -5.38 0.64 25.50
CA THR A 52 -3.91 0.79 25.52
C THR A 52 -3.34 1.40 24.23
N LYS A 53 -3.80 0.92 23.07
CA LYS A 53 -3.32 1.41 21.77
C LYS A 53 -3.84 2.82 21.49
N LEU A 54 -5.08 3.10 21.88
CA LEU A 54 -5.69 4.41 21.77
C LEU A 54 -4.98 5.44 22.64
N ASP A 55 -4.68 5.10 23.89
CA ASP A 55 -3.94 5.95 24.83
C ASP A 55 -2.53 6.25 24.33
N ALA A 56 -1.84 5.25 23.79
CA ALA A 56 -0.51 5.42 23.20
C ALA A 56 -0.51 6.38 22.01
N ILE A 57 -1.50 6.29 21.11
CA ILE A 57 -1.61 7.14 19.92
C ILE A 57 -2.06 8.56 20.28
N THR A 58 -3.01 8.68 21.20
CA THR A 58 -3.54 9.98 21.65
C THR A 58 -2.64 10.66 22.67
N LYS A 59 -1.64 9.94 23.21
CA LYS A 59 -0.79 10.36 24.33
C LYS A 59 -1.61 10.69 25.57
N ASN A 60 -2.58 9.84 25.89
CA ASN A 60 -3.54 10.02 27.00
C ASN A 60 -4.31 11.35 26.93
N ASN A 61 -4.51 11.92 25.74
CA ASN A 61 -5.29 13.14 25.59
C ASN A 61 -6.79 12.79 25.60
N ALA A 62 -7.46 13.08 26.73
CA ALA A 62 -8.86 12.74 26.95
C ALA A 62 -9.81 13.27 25.86
N THR A 63 -9.60 14.50 25.36
CA THR A 63 -10.43 15.07 24.28
C THR A 63 -10.30 14.28 22.98
N LYS A 64 -9.07 13.92 22.59
CA LYS A 64 -8.83 13.10 21.39
C LYS A 64 -9.38 11.69 21.53
N ILE A 65 -9.27 11.10 22.72
CA ILE A 65 -9.86 9.80 23.02
C ILE A 65 -11.37 9.85 22.82
N ALA A 66 -12.04 10.85 23.42
CA ALA A 66 -13.48 11.04 23.29
C ALA A 66 -13.91 11.28 21.82
N GLU A 67 -13.16 12.09 21.06
CA GLU A 67 -13.42 12.29 19.63
C GLU A 67 -13.31 11.01 18.80
N ILE A 68 -12.30 10.17 19.08
CA ILE A 68 -12.12 8.89 18.37
C ILE A 68 -13.24 7.92 18.75
N GLN A 69 -13.60 7.85 20.03
CA GLN A 69 -14.71 7.01 20.50
C GLN A 69 -16.05 7.46 19.89
N ALA A 70 -16.31 8.76 19.80
CA ALA A 70 -17.52 9.28 19.14
C ALA A 70 -17.55 8.91 17.66
N LYS A 71 -16.44 9.07 16.93
CA LYS A 71 -16.33 8.66 15.52
C LYS A 71 -16.49 7.15 15.35
N ALA A 72 -15.96 6.35 16.29
CA ALA A 72 -16.12 4.91 16.28
C ALA A 72 -17.57 4.47 16.52
N SER A 73 -18.31 5.16 17.39
CA SER A 73 -19.74 4.93 17.58
C SER A 73 -20.53 5.18 16.29
N THR A 74 -20.27 6.29 15.59
CA THR A 74 -20.87 6.55 14.28
C THR A 74 -20.47 5.49 13.26
N ALA A 75 -19.19 5.13 13.21
CA ALA A 75 -18.66 4.11 12.32
C ALA A 75 -19.30 2.73 12.56
N SER A 76 -19.59 2.37 13.81
CA SER A 76 -20.28 1.13 14.17
C SER A 76 -21.69 1.08 13.60
N THR A 77 -22.43 2.19 13.62
CA THR A 77 -23.76 2.28 13.00
C THR A 77 -23.69 2.14 11.48
N THR A 78 -22.73 2.81 10.84
CA THR A 78 -22.50 2.68 9.40
C THR A 78 -22.09 1.26 9.02
N LEU A 79 -21.22 0.61 9.81
CA LEU A 79 -20.84 -0.80 9.61
C LEU A 79 -22.05 -1.71 9.63
N LYS A 80 -22.92 -1.63 10.64
CA LYS A 80 -24.14 -2.44 10.72
C LYS A 80 -25.03 -2.29 9.48
N THR A 81 -25.08 -1.07 8.93
CA THR A 81 -25.85 -0.80 7.71
C THR A 81 -25.22 -1.50 6.51
N LEU A 82 -23.90 -1.39 6.33
CA LEU A 82 -23.18 -2.03 5.24
C LEU A 82 -23.19 -3.58 5.36
N GLU A 83 -23.03 -4.10 6.57
CA GLU A 83 -23.05 -5.54 6.88
C GLU A 83 -24.41 -6.20 6.63
N SER A 84 -25.50 -5.42 6.63
CA SER A 84 -26.83 -5.94 6.32
C SER A 84 -27.00 -6.34 4.85
N ASN A 85 -26.11 -5.89 3.96
CA ASN A 85 -26.12 -6.27 2.55
C ASN A 85 -25.26 -7.53 2.34
N SER A 86 -25.91 -8.69 2.25
CA SER A 86 -25.24 -10.00 2.12
C SER A 86 -24.42 -10.15 0.84
N THR A 87 -24.85 -9.55 -0.27
CA THR A 87 -24.08 -9.54 -1.52
C THR A 87 -22.80 -8.75 -1.36
N LEU A 88 -22.89 -7.56 -0.75
CA LEU A 88 -21.72 -6.73 -0.45
C LEU A 88 -20.76 -7.48 0.49
N MET A 89 -21.27 -8.12 1.55
CA MET A 89 -20.43 -8.90 2.48
C MET A 89 -19.69 -10.05 1.79
N SER A 90 -20.35 -10.73 0.85
CA SER A 90 -19.73 -11.82 0.09
C SER A 90 -18.62 -11.28 -0.83
N ALA A 91 -18.86 -10.15 -1.51
CA ALA A 91 -17.85 -9.48 -2.32
C ALA A 91 -16.66 -8.97 -1.46
N CYS A 92 -16.95 -8.39 -0.30
CA CYS A 92 -15.92 -7.91 0.63
C CYS A 92 -15.08 -9.04 1.20
N ALA A 93 -15.66 -10.21 1.52
CA ALA A 93 -14.90 -11.36 2.00
C ALA A 93 -13.84 -11.82 0.97
N VAL A 94 -14.17 -11.82 -0.32
CA VAL A 94 -13.21 -12.15 -1.39
C VAL A 94 -12.13 -11.08 -1.51
N ILE A 95 -12.51 -9.80 -1.45
CA ILE A 95 -11.56 -8.68 -1.51
C ILE A 95 -10.62 -8.69 -0.31
N ASP A 96 -11.13 -8.97 0.89
CA ASP A 96 -10.37 -9.03 2.13
C ASP A 96 -9.43 -10.23 2.13
N ALA A 97 -9.86 -11.40 1.64
CA ALA A 97 -8.97 -12.54 1.44
C ALA A 97 -7.83 -12.20 0.48
N GLN A 98 -8.15 -11.57 -0.66
CA GLN A 98 -7.14 -11.14 -1.63
C GLN A 98 -6.21 -10.06 -1.06
N ALA A 99 -6.73 -9.14 -0.23
CA ALA A 99 -5.94 -8.12 0.43
C ALA A 99 -5.01 -8.72 1.49
N ALA A 100 -5.50 -9.67 2.29
CA ALA A 100 -4.69 -10.38 3.28
C ALA A 100 -3.57 -11.19 2.62
N GLU A 101 -3.85 -11.86 1.50
CA GLU A 101 -2.83 -12.55 0.71
C GLU A 101 -1.78 -11.55 0.17
N ASN A 102 -2.22 -10.43 -0.41
CA ASN A 102 -1.31 -9.38 -0.87
C ASN A 102 -0.42 -8.84 0.27
N ASP A 103 -1.00 -8.57 1.43
CA ASP A 103 -0.28 -8.06 2.60
C ASP A 103 0.74 -9.08 3.11
N GLN A 104 0.38 -10.37 3.17
CA GLN A 104 1.31 -11.45 3.55
C GLN A 104 2.44 -11.63 2.54
N CYS A 105 2.15 -11.46 1.24
CA CYS A 105 3.18 -11.45 0.21
C CYS A 105 4.12 -10.26 0.38
N GLN A 106 3.59 -9.05 0.56
CA GLN A 106 4.41 -7.86 0.82
C GLN A 106 5.25 -8.01 2.09
N GLU A 107 4.70 -8.59 3.16
CA GLU A 107 5.43 -8.90 4.38
C GLU A 107 6.58 -9.87 4.10
N THR A 108 6.32 -10.95 3.34
CA THR A 108 7.36 -11.90 2.91
C THR A 108 8.53 -11.19 2.22
N PHE A 109 8.24 -10.30 1.27
CA PHE A 109 9.30 -9.57 0.55
C PHE A 109 10.02 -8.56 1.42
N ALA A 110 9.30 -7.85 2.29
CA ALA A 110 9.90 -6.92 3.23
C ALA A 110 10.86 -7.63 4.18
N LEU A 111 10.46 -8.80 4.71
CA LEU A 111 11.28 -9.61 5.59
C LEU A 111 12.50 -10.19 4.86
N GLN A 112 12.35 -10.73 3.64
CA GLN A 112 13.49 -11.20 2.83
C GLN A 112 14.52 -10.10 2.60
N ARG A 113 14.07 -8.90 2.24
CA ARG A 113 14.95 -7.76 2.03
C ARG A 113 15.64 -7.31 3.31
N PHE A 114 14.91 -7.30 4.42
CA PHE A 114 15.46 -6.93 5.72
C PHE A 114 16.51 -7.94 6.19
N VAL A 115 16.26 -9.23 6.07
CA VAL A 115 17.22 -10.30 6.39
C VAL A 115 18.47 -10.19 5.51
N ARG A 116 18.31 -9.97 4.20
CA ARG A 116 19.43 -9.76 3.28
C ARG A 116 20.24 -8.51 3.63
N PHE A 117 19.57 -7.41 3.96
CA PHE A 117 20.23 -6.19 4.42
C PHE A 117 21.02 -6.45 5.71
N ALA A 118 20.40 -7.09 6.70
CA ALA A 118 21.05 -7.38 7.98
C ALA A 118 22.27 -8.30 7.84
N ALA A 119 22.27 -9.20 6.84
CA ALA A 119 23.42 -10.04 6.50
C ALA A 119 24.55 -9.28 5.78
N ASN A 120 24.28 -8.12 5.18
CA ASN A 120 25.30 -7.27 4.55
C ASN A 120 25.94 -6.35 5.59
N SER A 121 27.05 -6.82 6.18
CA SER A 121 27.76 -6.10 7.26
C SER A 121 28.17 -4.68 6.86
N THR A 122 28.64 -4.45 5.64
CA THR A 122 29.02 -3.11 5.14
C THR A 122 27.83 -2.15 5.02
N ALA A 123 26.71 -2.63 4.48
CA ALA A 123 25.49 -1.83 4.34
C ALA A 123 24.91 -1.47 5.72
N VAL A 124 24.90 -2.44 6.65
CA VAL A 124 24.46 -2.23 8.04
C VAL A 124 25.39 -1.27 8.76
N ALA A 125 26.71 -1.45 8.66
CA ALA A 125 27.72 -0.55 9.22
C ALA A 125 27.53 0.89 8.73
N THR A 126 27.34 1.07 7.43
CA THR A 126 27.10 2.39 6.82
C THR A 126 25.78 3.01 7.31
N ALA A 127 24.69 2.25 7.30
CA ALA A 127 23.37 2.71 7.74
C ALA A 127 23.33 3.07 9.24
N THR A 128 24.14 2.38 10.05
CA THR A 128 24.22 2.61 11.50
C THR A 128 25.33 3.57 11.90
N LYS A 129 26.15 4.06 10.96
CA LYS A 129 27.38 4.81 11.22
C LYS A 129 28.31 4.07 12.18
N ASN A 130 28.47 2.77 11.98
CA ASN A 130 29.25 1.87 12.83
C ASN A 130 28.81 1.85 14.30
N ASN A 131 27.57 2.23 14.61
CA ASN A 131 27.09 2.17 15.98
C ASN A 131 26.77 0.73 16.39
N ALA A 132 27.63 0.15 17.23
CA ALA A 132 27.53 -1.26 17.66
C ALA A 132 26.16 -1.65 18.22
N THR A 133 25.54 -0.79 19.06
CA THR A 133 24.21 -1.06 19.64
C THR A 133 23.12 -1.15 18.57
N LYS A 134 23.16 -0.27 17.57
CA LYS A 134 22.20 -0.31 16.44
C LYS A 134 22.44 -1.52 15.55
N ILE A 135 23.69 -1.90 15.31
CA ILE A 135 24.04 -3.11 14.55
C ILE A 135 23.48 -4.35 15.26
N ALA A 136 23.75 -4.48 16.57
CA ALA A 136 23.24 -5.59 17.38
C ALA A 136 21.70 -5.63 17.39
N LYS A 137 21.04 -4.48 17.48
CA LYS A 137 19.57 -4.39 17.37
C LYS A 137 19.06 -4.86 16.00
N ILE A 138 19.70 -4.46 14.90
CA ILE A 138 19.34 -4.91 13.55
C ILE A 138 19.50 -6.43 13.44
N GLN A 139 20.61 -6.99 13.93
CA GLN A 139 20.84 -8.43 13.92
C GLN A 139 19.77 -9.18 14.73
N SER A 140 19.43 -8.68 15.93
CA SER A 140 18.37 -9.28 16.76
C SER A 140 17.01 -9.27 16.08
N GLU A 141 16.61 -8.13 15.51
CA GLU A 141 15.35 -8.03 14.76
C GLU A 141 15.37 -8.87 13.48
N ALA A 142 16.54 -9.01 12.82
CA ALA A 142 16.68 -9.86 11.64
C ALA A 142 16.49 -11.34 11.96
N SER A 143 16.92 -11.80 13.13
CA SER A 143 16.64 -13.17 13.58
C SER A 143 15.14 -13.40 13.77
N LYS A 144 14.41 -12.47 14.41
CA LYS A 144 12.94 -12.55 14.54
C LYS A 144 12.26 -12.53 13.17
N ALA A 145 12.70 -11.63 12.30
CA ALA A 145 12.22 -11.52 10.93
C ALA A 145 12.46 -12.81 10.14
N SER A 146 13.60 -13.48 10.35
CA SER A 146 13.91 -14.76 9.72
C SER A 146 12.96 -15.86 10.17
N THR A 147 12.61 -15.93 11.45
CA THR A 147 11.61 -16.90 11.95
C THR A 147 10.24 -16.64 11.34
N LYS A 148 9.79 -15.38 11.34
CA LYS A 148 8.50 -15.01 10.72
C LYS A 148 8.49 -15.28 9.22
N LEU A 149 9.59 -14.98 8.54
CA LEU A 149 9.78 -15.26 7.13
C LEU A 149 9.66 -16.76 6.87
N GLN A 150 10.31 -17.60 7.67
CA GLN A 150 10.21 -19.05 7.55
C GLN A 150 8.75 -19.53 7.63
N THR A 151 7.97 -18.99 8.57
CA THR A 151 6.53 -19.28 8.70
C THR A 151 5.72 -18.87 7.47
N LEU A 152 6.01 -17.71 6.88
CA LEU A 152 5.30 -17.27 5.67
C LEU A 152 5.73 -18.09 4.44
N THR A 153 7.01 -18.45 4.36
CA THR A 153 7.56 -19.24 3.25
C THR A 153 7.16 -20.71 3.27
N SER A 154 6.78 -21.26 4.43
CA SER A 154 6.26 -22.63 4.51
C SER A 154 4.81 -22.77 4.04
N ASN A 155 4.08 -21.66 3.86
CA ASN A 155 2.74 -21.67 3.27
C ASN A 155 2.83 -21.70 1.74
N SER A 156 2.67 -22.88 1.14
CA SER A 156 2.81 -23.10 -0.30
C SER A 156 1.79 -22.31 -1.13
N THR A 157 0.54 -22.20 -0.68
CA THR A 157 -0.50 -21.42 -1.35
C THR A 157 -0.07 -19.95 -1.44
N LEU A 158 0.36 -19.37 -0.32
CA LEU A 158 0.87 -18.01 -0.28
C LEU A 158 2.08 -17.85 -1.23
N GLN A 159 3.06 -18.75 -1.17
CA GLN A 159 4.23 -18.71 -2.06
C GLN A 159 3.86 -18.77 -3.54
N SER A 160 2.80 -19.50 -3.91
CA SER A 160 2.34 -19.57 -5.31
C SER A 160 1.67 -18.28 -5.78
N ALA A 161 1.00 -17.55 -4.89
CA ALA A 161 0.33 -16.29 -5.21
C ALA A 161 1.31 -15.09 -5.26
N CYS A 162 2.35 -15.10 -4.43
CA CYS A 162 3.21 -13.94 -4.25
C CYS A 162 3.99 -13.44 -5.48
N PRO A 163 4.41 -14.26 -6.47
CA PRO A 163 5.07 -13.75 -7.67
C PRO A 163 4.25 -12.70 -8.44
N ALA A 164 2.93 -12.91 -8.56
CA ALA A 164 2.05 -11.94 -9.22
C ALA A 164 1.95 -10.63 -8.41
N VAL A 165 1.90 -10.74 -7.07
CA VAL A 165 1.90 -9.59 -6.16
C VAL A 165 3.21 -8.80 -6.25
N MET A 166 4.36 -9.49 -6.26
CA MET A 166 5.67 -8.86 -6.47
C MET A 166 5.70 -8.07 -7.75
N GLN A 167 5.34 -8.72 -8.85
CA GLN A 167 5.43 -8.12 -10.17
C GLN A 167 4.57 -6.85 -10.22
N LYS A 168 3.35 -6.92 -9.70
CA LYS A 168 2.47 -5.75 -9.58
C LYS A 168 3.07 -4.63 -8.75
N ASP A 169 3.72 -4.94 -7.62
CA ASP A 169 4.32 -3.92 -6.76
C ASP A 169 5.64 -3.36 -7.30
N GLU A 170 6.43 -4.17 -7.99
CA GLU A 170 7.62 -3.74 -8.73
C GLU A 170 7.22 -2.79 -9.87
N CYS A 171 6.15 -3.10 -10.62
CA CYS A 171 5.62 -2.19 -11.64
C CYS A 171 5.13 -0.86 -11.04
N LYS A 172 4.44 -0.90 -9.88
CA LYS A 172 4.07 0.32 -9.14
C LYS A 172 5.30 1.08 -8.65
N MET A 173 6.34 0.38 -8.19
CA MET A 173 7.58 0.99 -7.73
C MET A 173 8.31 1.68 -8.87
N MET A 174 8.41 1.03 -10.03
CA MET A 174 8.98 1.61 -11.25
C MET A 174 8.26 2.92 -11.61
N ASN A 175 6.93 2.92 -11.63
CA ASN A 175 6.12 4.11 -11.87
C ASN A 175 6.36 5.23 -10.82
N LYS A 176 6.54 4.88 -9.55
CA LYS A 176 6.87 5.85 -8.49
C LYS A 176 8.29 6.40 -8.65
N LEU A 177 9.25 5.56 -9.01
CA LEU A 177 10.63 5.96 -9.27
C LEU A 177 10.70 6.91 -10.48
N GLN A 178 9.99 6.60 -11.57
CA GLN A 178 9.88 7.50 -12.72
C GLN A 178 9.31 8.86 -12.30
N LYS A 179 8.16 8.88 -11.61
CA LYS A 179 7.57 10.14 -11.11
C LYS A 179 8.51 10.92 -10.20
N PHE A 180 9.28 10.24 -9.36
CA PHE A 180 10.26 10.88 -8.49
C PHE A 180 11.41 11.50 -9.28
N VAL A 181 11.94 10.77 -10.27
CA VAL A 181 12.95 11.28 -11.22
C VAL A 181 12.41 12.50 -11.98
N ASP A 182 11.18 12.44 -12.48
CA ASP A 182 10.55 13.54 -13.22
C ASP A 182 10.41 14.80 -12.37
N VAL A 183 10.07 14.65 -11.08
CA VAL A 183 10.02 15.76 -10.13
C VAL A 183 11.40 16.34 -9.90
N ALA A 184 12.43 15.50 -9.73
CA ALA A 184 13.79 15.95 -9.48
C ALA A 184 14.46 16.61 -10.70
N ASN A 185 14.07 16.20 -11.91
CA ASN A 185 14.58 16.77 -13.17
C ASN A 185 13.81 18.03 -13.61
N ASN A 186 12.67 18.32 -13.00
CA ASN A 186 11.91 19.55 -13.25
C ASN A 186 12.24 20.59 -12.19
N GLN A 187 13.04 21.61 -12.56
CA GLN A 187 13.55 22.61 -11.60
C GLN A 187 12.41 23.32 -10.85
N THR A 188 11.31 23.72 -11.51
CA THR A 188 10.16 24.34 -10.83
C THR A 188 9.51 23.43 -9.78
N LYS A 189 9.27 22.15 -10.10
CA LYS A 189 8.71 21.18 -9.13
C LYS A 189 9.69 20.90 -8.00
N LEU A 190 10.98 20.80 -8.32
CA LEU A 190 12.04 20.60 -7.35
C LEU A 190 12.13 21.76 -6.37
N ASP A 191 12.10 23.01 -6.85
CA ASP A 191 12.16 24.22 -6.03
C ASP A 191 10.95 24.30 -5.07
N MET A 192 9.75 23.94 -5.56
CA MET A 192 8.55 23.84 -4.73
C MET A 192 8.69 22.81 -3.61
N VAL A 193 9.28 21.64 -3.92
CA VAL A 193 9.49 20.56 -2.96
C VAL A 193 10.56 20.93 -1.93
N ALA A 194 11.68 21.49 -2.41
CA ALA A 194 12.80 21.87 -1.57
C ALA A 194 12.57 23.17 -0.80
N LYS A 195 11.56 23.96 -1.21
CA LYS A 195 11.24 25.29 -0.69
C LYS A 195 12.45 26.23 -0.78
N GLY A 196 13.15 26.19 -1.91
CA GLY A 196 14.36 26.96 -2.17
C GLY A 196 15.58 26.59 -1.30
N ASN A 197 15.56 25.43 -0.61
CA ASN A 197 16.72 24.97 0.15
C ASN A 197 17.66 24.16 -0.74
N THR A 198 18.76 24.78 -1.14
CA THR A 198 19.78 24.21 -2.05
C THR A 198 20.37 22.89 -1.56
N THR A 199 20.56 22.71 -0.25
CA THR A 199 21.04 21.43 0.33
C THR A 199 20.01 20.31 0.14
N LYS A 200 18.72 20.61 0.32
CA LYS A 200 17.64 19.64 0.06
C LYS A 200 17.54 19.31 -1.42
N GLU A 201 17.68 20.31 -2.30
CA GLU A 201 17.69 20.10 -3.76
C GLU A 201 18.82 19.16 -4.18
N ALA A 202 20.05 19.42 -3.72
CA ALA A 202 21.20 18.56 -3.99
C ALA A 202 20.96 17.13 -3.48
N GLY A 203 20.38 16.98 -2.28
CA GLY A 203 20.01 15.69 -1.72
C GLY A 203 18.92 14.95 -2.54
N ILE A 204 17.94 15.67 -3.07
CA ILE A 204 16.90 15.11 -3.95
C ILE A 204 17.51 14.69 -5.28
N LYS A 205 18.35 15.52 -5.92
CA LYS A 205 19.04 15.20 -7.17
C LYS A 205 19.94 13.96 -7.01
N ALA A 206 20.68 13.85 -5.91
CA ALA A 206 21.50 12.67 -5.64
C ALA A 206 20.67 11.39 -5.47
N LYS A 207 19.51 11.47 -4.79
CA LYS A 207 18.58 10.34 -4.68
C LYS A 207 17.92 10.00 -6.02
N ALA A 208 17.59 11.01 -6.82
CA ALA A 208 17.00 10.83 -8.15
C ALA A 208 17.98 10.16 -9.11
N ALA A 209 19.27 10.48 -9.04
CA ALA A 209 20.30 9.78 -9.79
C ALA A 209 20.33 8.27 -9.45
N LYS A 210 20.30 7.91 -8.16
CA LYS A 210 20.20 6.50 -7.75
C LYS A 210 18.90 5.83 -8.19
N ALA A 211 17.78 6.55 -8.07
CA ALA A 211 16.48 6.09 -8.55
C ALA A 211 16.50 5.84 -10.07
N GLN A 212 17.15 6.71 -10.84
CA GLN A 212 17.32 6.57 -12.28
C GLN A 212 18.15 5.34 -12.62
N THR A 213 19.26 5.07 -11.93
CA THR A 213 20.05 3.85 -12.13
C THR A 213 19.20 2.59 -11.93
N LYS A 214 18.41 2.56 -10.84
CA LYS A 214 17.50 1.45 -10.55
C LYS A 214 16.39 1.32 -11.58
N LEU A 215 15.84 2.45 -12.01
CA LEU A 215 14.81 2.51 -13.03
C LEU A 215 15.33 1.95 -14.36
N THR A 216 16.53 2.35 -14.79
CA THR A 216 17.19 1.81 -15.99
C THR A 216 17.43 0.31 -15.88
N ALA A 217 17.86 -0.18 -14.71
CA ALA A 217 18.02 -1.62 -14.49
C ALA A 217 16.68 -2.36 -14.63
N MET A 218 15.59 -1.83 -14.05
CA MET A 218 14.24 -2.40 -14.18
C MET A 218 13.73 -2.36 -15.62
N THR A 219 13.86 -1.23 -16.31
CA THR A 219 13.32 -1.05 -17.67
C THR A 219 14.11 -1.80 -18.74
N SER A 220 15.38 -2.13 -18.46
CA SER A 220 16.19 -2.97 -19.35
C SER A 220 15.70 -4.44 -19.43
N ASN A 221 14.89 -4.88 -18.48
CA ASN A 221 14.30 -6.22 -18.49
C ASN A 221 13.00 -6.22 -19.31
N ALA A 222 13.08 -6.64 -20.57
CA ALA A 222 11.94 -6.66 -21.50
C ALA A 222 10.75 -7.51 -20.99
N THR A 223 11.02 -8.65 -20.35
CA THR A 223 9.97 -9.52 -19.78
C THR A 223 9.23 -8.82 -18.65
N PHE A 224 9.98 -8.14 -17.77
CA PHE A 224 9.41 -7.33 -16.70
C PHE A 224 8.55 -6.19 -17.25
N MET A 225 9.04 -5.47 -18.26
CA MET A 225 8.30 -4.38 -18.91
C MET A 225 7.01 -4.87 -19.58
N ALA A 226 7.06 -5.98 -20.30
CA ALA A 226 5.89 -6.58 -20.92
C ALA A 226 4.83 -6.97 -19.87
N ALA A 227 5.26 -7.54 -18.75
CA ALA A 227 4.36 -7.86 -17.65
C ALA A 227 3.76 -6.60 -16.99
N CYS A 228 4.56 -5.55 -16.80
CA CYS A 228 4.04 -4.28 -16.29
C CYS A 228 3.00 -3.65 -17.23
N THR A 229 3.23 -3.68 -18.54
CA THR A 229 2.26 -3.20 -19.53
C THR A 229 0.98 -4.04 -19.51
N ALA A 230 1.08 -5.36 -19.38
CA ALA A 230 -0.09 -6.23 -19.26
C ALA A 230 -0.94 -5.88 -18.01
N ILE A 231 -0.30 -5.68 -16.86
CA ILE A 231 -0.96 -5.29 -15.60
C ILE A 231 -1.60 -3.89 -15.71
N GLU A 232 -1.01 -2.98 -16.47
CA GLU A 232 -1.60 -1.66 -16.73
C GLU A 232 -2.80 -1.73 -17.67
N GLY A 233 -2.78 -2.64 -18.66
CA GLY A 233 -3.89 -2.92 -19.56
C GLY A 233 -5.11 -3.56 -18.86
N GLU A 234 -4.92 -4.30 -17.77
CA GLU A 234 -6.03 -4.82 -16.96
C GLU A 234 -6.79 -3.72 -16.19
N LYS A 235 -6.20 -2.52 -16.01
CA LYS A 235 -6.92 -1.39 -15.38
C LYS A 235 -7.96 -0.77 -16.31
N THR A 236 -7.78 -0.83 -17.63
CA THR A 236 -8.68 -0.16 -18.57
C THR A 236 -9.97 -0.94 -18.83
N THR A 237 -10.06 -2.21 -18.43
CA THR A 237 -11.31 -3.00 -18.49
C THR A 237 -12.12 -2.98 -17.18
N ALA A 238 -11.58 -2.42 -16.09
CA ALA A 238 -12.29 -2.28 -14.81
C ALA A 238 -12.52 -0.82 -14.35
N GLU A 239 -11.86 0.17 -14.94
CA GLU A 239 -12.10 1.60 -14.67
C GLU A 239 -12.03 2.42 -15.96
N ASN A 240 -13.13 2.42 -16.73
CA ASN A 240 -13.35 3.48 -17.70
C ASN A 240 -13.73 4.76 -16.94
N GLY A 241 -12.79 5.72 -16.82
CA GLY A 241 -13.16 7.06 -16.39
C GLY A 241 -12.04 7.95 -15.85
N ILE A 242 -11.49 8.74 -16.76
CA ILE A 242 -10.99 10.12 -16.52
C ILE A 242 -9.57 10.23 -15.94
N SER A 243 -8.64 10.40 -16.88
CA SER A 243 -7.42 11.19 -16.71
C SER A 243 -7.79 12.57 -16.14
N SER A 244 -7.36 12.85 -14.91
CA SER A 244 -7.39 14.19 -14.35
C SER A 244 -6.03 14.52 -13.74
N THR A 245 -5.30 15.34 -14.47
CA THR A 245 -4.11 16.09 -14.07
C THR A 245 -4.42 16.86 -12.79
N ASN A 246 -4.07 16.31 -11.63
CA ASN A 246 -4.18 17.00 -10.35
C ASN A 246 -2.86 16.97 -9.58
N LEU A 247 -2.22 18.16 -9.53
CA LEU A 247 -0.93 18.52 -8.94
C LEU A 247 -0.76 18.22 -7.44
N LYS A 248 -1.74 17.62 -6.75
CA LYS A 248 -1.68 17.32 -5.30
C LYS A 248 -0.95 16.02 -4.93
N SER A 249 -0.66 15.13 -5.89
CA SER A 249 0.00 13.83 -5.61
C SER A 249 1.50 13.91 -5.28
N ALA A 250 2.20 14.97 -5.66
CA ALA A 250 3.64 15.09 -5.39
C ALA A 250 3.93 15.48 -3.92
N ALA A 251 3.05 16.27 -3.30
CA ALA A 251 3.20 16.71 -1.91
C ALA A 251 2.83 15.63 -0.88
N SER A 252 1.94 14.68 -1.23
CA SER A 252 1.59 13.56 -0.35
C SER A 252 2.68 12.49 -0.30
N MET A 253 3.37 12.21 -1.41
CA MET A 253 4.46 11.23 -1.45
C MET A 253 5.67 11.60 -0.57
N LEU A 254 5.85 12.89 -0.25
CA LEU A 254 6.88 13.37 0.69
C LEU A 254 6.38 13.52 2.12
N LYS A 255 5.06 13.68 2.33
CA LYS A 255 4.46 13.73 3.67
C LYS A 255 4.38 12.35 4.34
N ASP A 256 4.16 11.27 3.58
CA ASP A 256 4.24 9.90 4.12
C ASP A 256 5.67 9.47 4.47
N ALA A 257 6.68 10.19 3.96
CA ALA A 257 8.08 10.03 4.38
C ALA A 257 8.44 10.87 5.62
N GLY A 258 7.51 11.67 6.16
CA GLY A 258 7.82 12.61 7.23
C GLY A 258 6.62 13.32 7.82
N ALA A 259 5.74 12.61 8.50
CA ALA A 259 4.91 13.14 9.60
C ALA A 259 4.06 12.02 10.21
N GLY A 260 4.59 11.35 11.24
CA GLY A 260 3.87 10.31 11.96
C GLY A 260 4.73 9.73 13.07
N ALA A 261 4.96 10.54 14.12
CA ALA A 261 5.67 10.13 15.32
C ALA A 261 4.88 9.03 16.04
N ILE A 262 5.28 7.77 15.81
CA ILE A 262 5.47 6.65 16.74
C ILE A 262 5.91 5.48 15.82
N GLY A 263 7.20 5.13 15.82
CA GLY A 263 7.75 4.08 14.95
C GLY A 263 8.98 4.48 14.10
N LEU A 264 9.72 5.53 14.47
CA LEU A 264 10.93 6.01 13.79
C LEU A 264 12.16 5.07 13.89
N SER A 265 12.03 3.84 14.41
CA SER A 265 13.16 2.91 14.53
C SER A 265 13.29 1.90 13.37
N THR A 266 12.27 1.71 12.53
CA THR A 266 12.28 0.65 11.49
C THR A 266 12.14 1.18 10.06
N ILE A 267 11.41 2.28 9.84
CA ILE A 267 11.15 2.79 8.48
C ILE A 267 12.39 3.46 7.85
N LEU A 268 13.26 4.07 8.66
CA LEU A 268 14.50 4.70 8.17
C LEU A 268 15.52 3.66 7.71
N VAL A 269 15.46 2.44 8.25
CA VAL A 269 16.27 1.30 7.79
C VAL A 269 15.78 0.77 6.44
N VAL A 270 14.46 0.77 6.20
CA VAL A 270 13.88 0.33 4.92
C VAL A 270 14.21 1.30 3.79
N VAL A 271 14.15 2.62 3.99
CA VAL A 271 14.49 3.58 2.93
C VAL A 271 16.00 3.58 2.63
N VAL A 272 16.87 3.48 3.64
CA VAL A 272 18.32 3.35 3.39
C VAL A 272 18.66 2.00 2.75
N GLY A 273 18.00 0.91 3.15
CA GLY A 273 18.13 -0.41 2.53
C GLY A 273 17.55 -0.50 1.11
N MET A 274 16.56 0.34 0.76
CA MET A 274 16.02 0.42 -0.61
C MET A 274 16.97 1.08 -1.61
N PHE A 275 17.92 1.89 -1.14
CA PHE A 275 18.92 2.61 -1.94
C PHE A 275 20.37 2.13 -1.74
N ALA A 276 20.60 1.17 -0.83
CA ALA A 276 21.89 0.53 -0.60
C ALA A 276 22.00 -0.88 -1.24
N LEU A 277 20.97 -1.30 -1.98
CA LEU A 277 20.94 -2.47 -2.87
C LEU A 277 20.56 -2.02 -4.29
#